data_AF-A0A506UL14-F1
#
_entry.id   AF-A0A506UL14-F1
#
_cell.length_a   1.000
_cell.length_b   1.000
_cell.length_c   1.000
_cell.angle_alpha   90.00
_cell.angle_beta   90.00
_cell.angle_gamma   90.00
#
_symmetry.space_group_name_H-M   'P 1'
#
loop_
_entity.id
_entity.type
_entity.pdbx_description
1 polymer ?
#
loop_
_entity_poly.entity_id
_entity_poly.type
_entity_poly.pdbx_seq_one_letter_code
_entity_poly.pdbx_strand_id
1 'polypeptide(L)'
;MTLFQEPRFWVTLSFVLFFVIFGPKIWRVLVKALDARADGIRANLDEATRLRREAEQMLEDATREREQAKIDAQKTIAASEAEAEALKENAAREAEEMTRLHEKLAQERIEAAEQAALREIREQAMDVALQASREVVTRKLADDEQLADLLIEQSLKALPRALREEAA
;
A
#
# COMPACT_ATOMS: atom_id res chain seq x y z
N MET A 1 49.38 -104.79 22.88
CA MET A 1 49.29 -103.60 23.76
C MET A 1 50.49 -102.68 23.50
N THR A 2 50.52 -101.98 22.36
CA THR A 2 51.64 -101.05 22.00
C THR A 2 51.16 -99.65 21.60
N LEU A 3 49.83 -99.42 21.51
CA LEU A 3 49.27 -98.12 21.09
C LEU A 3 49.52 -96.99 22.11
N PHE A 4 49.62 -97.30 23.41
CA PHE A 4 49.83 -96.29 24.46
C PHE A 4 51.30 -95.90 24.67
N GLN A 5 52.26 -96.66 24.11
CA GLN A 5 53.71 -96.35 24.17
C GLN A 5 54.17 -95.51 22.98
N GLU A 6 53.35 -95.39 21.94
CA GLU A 6 53.71 -94.54 20.80
C GLU A 6 53.45 -93.06 21.10
N PRO A 7 54.47 -92.18 20.99
CA PRO A 7 54.30 -90.74 21.18
C PRO A 7 53.17 -90.13 20.33
N ARG A 8 52.89 -90.72 19.16
CA ARG A 8 51.83 -90.30 18.24
C ARG A 8 50.44 -90.32 18.88
N PHE A 9 50.12 -91.32 19.72
CA PHE A 9 48.82 -91.43 20.37
C PHE A 9 48.56 -90.25 21.32
N TRP A 10 49.55 -89.91 22.15
CA TRP A 10 49.44 -88.77 23.07
C TRP A 10 49.42 -87.42 22.35
N VAL A 11 50.12 -87.29 21.23
CA VAL A 11 50.05 -86.08 20.38
C VAL A 11 48.66 -85.92 19.75
N THR A 12 48.10 -86.99 19.16
CA THR A 12 46.75 -86.94 18.60
C THR A 12 45.70 -86.70 19.69
N LEU A 13 45.81 -87.34 20.86
CA LEU A 13 44.90 -87.13 21.98
C LEU A 13 44.97 -85.69 22.50
N SER A 14 46.17 -85.12 22.63
CA SER A 14 46.36 -83.72 23.05
C SER A 14 45.83 -82.73 22.01
N PHE A 15 45.99 -83.03 20.70
CA PHE A 15 45.44 -82.23 19.61
C PHE A 15 43.91 -82.24 19.61
N VAL A 16 43.30 -83.42 19.74
CA VAL A 16 41.84 -83.56 19.84
C VAL A 16 41.32 -82.85 21.10
N LEU A 17 41.97 -83.04 22.24
CA LEU A 17 41.58 -82.38 23.50
C LEU A 17 41.70 -80.85 23.39
N PHE A 18 42.75 -80.34 22.74
CA PHE A 18 42.90 -78.91 22.45
C PHE A 18 41.75 -78.38 21.60
N PHE A 19 41.39 -79.07 20.50
CA PHE A 19 40.27 -78.66 19.66
C PHE A 19 38.92 -78.76 20.37
N VAL A 20 38.71 -79.75 21.24
CA VAL A 20 37.48 -79.88 22.02
C VAL A 20 37.33 -78.74 23.03
N ILE A 21 38.43 -78.32 23.68
CA ILE A 21 38.41 -77.25 24.68
C ILE A 21 38.39 -75.85 24.02
N PHE A 22 39.22 -75.62 23.00
CA PHE A 22 39.42 -74.29 22.40
C PHE A 22 38.64 -74.05 21.11
N GLY A 23 38.29 -75.10 20.36
CA GLY A 23 37.55 -75.00 19.09
C GLY A 23 36.21 -74.25 19.22
N PRO A 24 35.35 -74.55 20.21
CA PRO A 24 34.10 -73.82 20.39
C PRO A 24 34.29 -72.32 20.65
N LYS A 25 35.38 -71.95 21.35
CA LYS A 25 35.69 -70.55 21.65
C LYS A 25 36.12 -69.80 20.39
N ILE A 26 36.99 -70.41 19.59
CA ILE A 26 37.46 -69.82 18.32
C ILE A 26 36.30 -69.69 17.34
N TRP A 27 35.48 -70.73 17.18
CA TRP A 27 34.31 -70.71 16.29
C TRP A 27 33.30 -69.63 16.70
N ARG A 28 33.01 -69.52 18.00
CA ARG A 28 32.10 -68.50 18.52
C ARG A 28 32.62 -67.07 18.25
N VAL A 29 33.92 -66.82 18.38
CA VAL A 29 34.50 -65.49 18.09
C VAL A 29 34.40 -65.18 16.59
N LEU A 30 34.70 -66.14 15.72
CA LEU A 30 34.65 -65.96 14.28
C LEU A 30 33.22 -65.67 13.78
N VAL A 31 32.24 -66.45 14.24
CA VAL A 31 30.82 -66.24 13.90
C VAL A 31 30.36 -64.86 14.39
N LYS A 32 30.68 -64.50 15.64
CA LYS A 32 30.33 -63.18 16.18
C LYS A 32 30.92 -62.02 15.37
N ALA A 33 32.15 -62.15 14.87
CA ALA A 33 32.78 -61.12 14.05
C ALA A 33 32.10 -60.98 12.68
N LEU A 34 31.68 -62.10 12.08
CA LEU A 34 30.91 -62.10 10.82
C LEU A 34 29.51 -61.51 11.01
N ASP A 35 28.81 -61.89 12.07
CA ASP A 35 27.50 -61.36 12.42
C ASP A 35 27.58 -59.85 12.68
N ALA A 36 28.54 -59.39 13.48
CA ALA A 36 28.75 -57.97 13.75
C ALA A 36 29.00 -57.17 12.46
N ARG A 37 29.75 -57.74 11.50
CA ARG A 37 29.97 -57.10 10.19
C ARG A 37 28.70 -57.10 9.34
N ALA A 38 27.95 -58.20 9.32
CA ALA A 38 26.69 -58.29 8.59
C ALA A 38 25.66 -57.29 9.13
N ASP A 39 25.54 -57.16 10.45
CA ASP A 39 24.64 -56.22 11.10
C ASP A 39 25.06 -54.77 10.86
N GLY A 40 26.37 -54.47 10.87
CA GLY A 40 26.88 -53.15 10.48
C GLY A 40 26.54 -52.79 9.03
N ILE A 41 26.66 -53.75 8.09
CA ILE A 41 26.28 -53.53 6.69
C ILE A 41 24.78 -53.31 6.55
N ARG A 42 23.95 -54.10 7.25
CA ARG A 42 22.49 -53.91 7.27
C ARG A 42 22.10 -52.55 7.80
N ALA A 43 22.66 -52.15 8.94
CA ALA A 43 22.41 -50.83 9.54
C ALA A 43 22.78 -49.69 8.57
N ASN A 44 23.93 -49.77 7.91
CA ASN A 44 24.35 -48.77 6.93
C ASN A 44 23.41 -48.71 5.71
N LEU A 45 22.93 -49.86 5.22
CA LEU A 45 21.98 -49.92 4.11
C LEU A 45 20.60 -49.37 4.48
N ASP A 46 20.14 -49.66 5.70
CA ASP A 46 18.88 -49.13 6.23
C ASP A 46 18.97 -47.62 6.40
N GLU A 47 20.08 -47.11 6.93
CA GLU A 47 20.34 -45.68 7.07
C GLU A 47 20.43 -44.99 5.70
N ALA A 48 21.15 -45.56 4.74
CA ALA A 48 21.22 -45.03 3.38
C ALA A 48 19.83 -44.99 2.71
N THR A 49 19.01 -46.02 2.93
CA THR A 49 17.64 -46.07 2.41
C THR A 49 16.76 -45.01 3.06
N ARG A 50 16.89 -44.81 4.37
CA ARG A 50 16.19 -43.76 5.11
C ARG A 50 16.59 -42.38 4.60
N LEU A 51 17.88 -42.09 4.52
CA LEU A 51 18.41 -40.82 4.02
C LEU A 51 17.95 -40.53 2.59
N ARG A 52 17.92 -41.55 1.74
CA ARG A 52 17.40 -41.41 0.37
C ARG A 52 15.92 -41.04 0.37
N ARG A 53 15.09 -41.71 1.19
CA ARG A 53 13.66 -41.37 1.30
C ARG A 53 13.45 -39.96 1.83
N GLU A 54 14.21 -39.56 2.84
CA GLU A 54 14.17 -38.19 3.38
C GLU A 54 14.56 -37.16 2.32
N ALA A 55 15.60 -37.43 1.52
CA ALA A 55 16.00 -36.55 0.43
C ALA A 55 14.95 -36.48 -0.69
N GLU A 56 14.34 -37.60 -1.05
CA GLU A 56 13.23 -37.65 -2.02
C GLU A 56 12.02 -36.85 -1.52
N GLN A 57 11.67 -36.96 -0.24
CA GLN A 57 10.61 -36.17 0.39
C GLN A 57 10.93 -34.67 0.41
N MET A 58 12.15 -34.29 0.83
CA MET A 58 12.59 -32.90 0.83
C MET A 58 12.56 -32.29 -0.58
N LEU A 59 12.93 -33.06 -1.61
CA LEU A 59 12.88 -32.60 -2.98
C LEU A 59 11.44 -32.39 -3.46
N GLU A 60 10.54 -33.29 -3.11
CA GLU A 60 9.13 -33.16 -3.45
C GLU A 60 8.50 -31.93 -2.76
N ASP A 61 8.77 -31.76 -1.46
CA ASP A 61 8.28 -30.61 -0.70
C ASP A 61 8.85 -29.30 -1.23
N ALA A 62 10.16 -29.22 -1.49
CA ALA A 62 10.78 -28.04 -2.09
C ALA A 62 10.23 -27.72 -3.49
N THR A 63 9.90 -28.76 -4.28
CA THR A 63 9.30 -28.58 -5.61
C THR A 63 7.88 -28.04 -5.50
N ARG A 64 7.08 -28.57 -4.57
CA ARG A 64 5.72 -28.10 -4.28
C ARG A 64 5.73 -26.67 -3.77
N GLU A 65 6.59 -26.36 -2.81
CA GLU A 65 6.76 -25.02 -2.25
C GLU A 65 7.19 -24.03 -3.34
N ARG A 66 8.14 -24.40 -4.21
CA ARG A 66 8.55 -23.55 -5.33
C ARG A 66 7.40 -23.25 -6.28
N GLU A 67 6.58 -24.25 -6.59
CA GLU A 67 5.44 -24.04 -7.49
C GLU A 67 4.35 -23.17 -6.84
N GLN A 68 4.08 -23.40 -5.56
CA GLN A 68 3.16 -22.58 -4.78
C GLN A 68 3.64 -21.12 -4.72
N ALA A 69 4.93 -20.90 -4.44
CA ALA A 69 5.53 -19.58 -4.40
C ALA A 69 5.44 -18.85 -5.76
N LYS A 70 5.57 -19.57 -6.88
CA LYS A 70 5.37 -18.99 -8.22
C LYS A 70 3.92 -18.57 -8.44
N ILE A 71 2.96 -19.43 -8.06
CA ILE A 71 1.53 -19.12 -8.19
C ILE A 71 1.19 -17.89 -7.34
N ASP A 72 1.69 -17.82 -6.11
CA ASP A 72 1.41 -16.71 -5.21
C ASP A 72 2.10 -15.42 -5.67
N ALA A 73 3.31 -15.51 -6.23
CA ALA A 73 3.97 -14.37 -6.86
C ALA A 73 3.16 -13.85 -8.07
N GLN A 74 2.69 -14.74 -8.95
CA GLN A 74 1.84 -14.37 -10.09
C GLN A 74 0.53 -13.71 -9.64
N LYS A 75 -0.13 -14.27 -8.61
CA LYS A 75 -1.33 -13.66 -8.01
C LYS A 75 -1.05 -12.27 -7.44
N THR A 76 0.08 -12.11 -6.76
CA THR A 76 0.48 -10.83 -6.16
C THR A 76 0.72 -9.78 -7.25
N ILE A 77 1.41 -10.15 -8.32
CA ILE A 77 1.63 -9.26 -9.48
C ILE A 77 0.29 -8.87 -10.11
N ALA A 78 -0.57 -9.85 -10.41
CA ALA A 78 -1.87 -9.59 -11.02
C ALA A 78 -2.77 -8.71 -10.14
N ALA A 79 -2.77 -8.92 -8.82
CA ALA A 79 -3.49 -8.09 -7.87
C ALA A 79 -2.94 -6.65 -7.84
N SER A 80 -1.61 -6.51 -7.86
CA SER A 80 -0.94 -5.21 -7.85
C SER A 80 -1.21 -4.43 -9.15
N GLU A 81 -1.24 -5.11 -10.30
CA GLU A 81 -1.60 -4.50 -11.59
C GLU A 81 -3.06 -4.03 -11.60
N ALA A 82 -3.98 -4.86 -11.09
CA ALA A 82 -5.38 -4.49 -10.97
C ALA A 82 -5.59 -3.29 -10.02
N GLU A 83 -4.89 -3.27 -8.89
CA GLU A 83 -4.94 -2.15 -7.94
C GLU A 83 -4.34 -0.88 -8.55
N ALA A 84 -3.23 -0.99 -9.29
CA ALA A 84 -2.62 0.14 -9.97
C ALA A 84 -3.54 0.75 -11.04
N GLU A 85 -4.23 -0.08 -11.83
CA GLU A 85 -5.17 0.41 -12.83
C GLU A 85 -6.40 1.06 -12.17
N ALA A 86 -6.94 0.45 -11.10
CA ALA A 86 -8.03 1.04 -10.33
C ALA A 86 -7.62 2.38 -9.69
N LEU A 87 -6.41 2.49 -9.16
CA LEU A 87 -5.87 3.72 -8.61
C LEU A 87 -5.73 4.80 -9.69
N LYS A 88 -5.24 4.44 -10.87
CA LYS A 88 -5.12 5.34 -12.01
C LYS A 88 -6.48 5.84 -12.49
N GLU A 89 -7.49 4.97 -12.59
CA GLU A 89 -8.85 5.35 -12.95
C GLU A 89 -9.46 6.28 -11.89
N ASN A 90 -9.28 5.97 -10.61
CA ASN A 90 -9.72 6.83 -9.51
C ASN A 90 -9.04 8.21 -9.55
N ALA A 91 -7.73 8.25 -9.72
CA ALA A 91 -6.97 9.49 -9.82
C ALA A 91 -7.39 10.33 -11.04
N ALA A 92 -7.68 9.68 -12.18
CA ALA A 92 -8.19 10.37 -13.35
C ALA A 92 -9.58 10.97 -13.10
N ARG A 93 -10.49 10.22 -12.48
CA ARG A 93 -11.82 10.73 -12.08
C ARG A 93 -11.72 11.91 -11.12
N GLU A 94 -10.89 11.78 -10.08
CA GLU A 94 -10.70 12.84 -9.09
C GLU A 94 -10.08 14.09 -9.73
N ALA A 95 -9.11 13.93 -10.63
CA ALA A 95 -8.52 15.04 -11.37
C ALA A 95 -9.55 15.76 -12.28
N GLU A 96 -10.44 15.01 -12.95
CA GLU A 96 -11.53 15.59 -13.74
C GLU A 96 -12.53 16.35 -12.86
N GLU A 97 -12.93 15.78 -11.72
CA GLU A 97 -13.84 16.42 -10.76
C GLU A 97 -13.23 17.71 -10.20
N MET A 98 -11.96 17.66 -9.80
CA MET A 98 -11.23 18.84 -9.31
C MET A 98 -11.13 19.90 -10.40
N THR A 99 -10.83 19.52 -11.64
CA THR A 99 -10.78 20.46 -12.76
C THR A 99 -12.12 21.14 -12.99
N ARG A 100 -13.23 20.37 -13.00
CA ARG A 100 -14.59 20.92 -13.13
C ARG A 100 -14.95 21.85 -11.98
N LEU A 101 -14.56 21.50 -10.75
CA LEU A 101 -14.78 22.34 -9.58
C LEU A 101 -14.01 23.67 -9.72
N HIS A 102 -12.74 23.62 -10.12
CA HIS A 102 -11.91 24.80 -10.34
C HIS A 102 -12.46 25.68 -11.46
N GLU A 103 -12.92 25.09 -12.56
CA GLU A 103 -13.56 25.81 -13.66
C GLU A 103 -14.82 26.54 -13.17
N LYS A 104 -15.68 25.85 -12.42
CA LYS A 104 -16.89 26.46 -11.84
C LYS A 104 -16.55 27.61 -10.89
N LEU A 105 -15.57 27.43 -9.99
CA LEU A 105 -15.13 28.49 -9.07
C LEU A 105 -14.52 29.68 -9.81
N ALA A 106 -13.77 29.45 -10.89
CA ALA A 106 -13.24 30.51 -11.73
C ALA A 106 -14.37 31.28 -12.43
N GLN A 107 -15.36 30.57 -12.96
CA GLN A 107 -16.54 31.18 -13.58
C GLN A 107 -17.34 32.03 -12.58
N GLU A 108 -17.62 31.51 -11.39
CA GLU A 108 -18.29 32.25 -10.32
C GLU A 108 -17.49 33.50 -9.90
N ARG A 109 -16.16 33.43 -9.87
CA ARG A 109 -15.28 34.57 -9.59
C ARG A 109 -15.32 35.62 -10.69
N ILE A 110 -15.34 35.21 -11.96
CA ILE A 110 -15.45 36.11 -13.11
C ILE A 110 -16.79 36.84 -13.03
N GLU A 111 -17.89 36.12 -12.83
CA GLU A 111 -19.22 36.72 -12.70
C GLU A 111 -19.30 37.71 -11.53
N ALA A 112 -18.74 37.35 -10.37
CA ALA A 112 -18.68 38.26 -9.22
C ALA A 112 -17.86 39.53 -9.52
N ALA A 113 -16.72 39.39 -10.22
CA ALA A 113 -15.88 40.50 -10.63
C ALA A 113 -16.56 41.40 -11.67
N GLU A 114 -17.27 40.83 -12.64
CA GLU A 114 -18.06 41.57 -13.62
C GLU A 114 -19.17 42.39 -12.94
N GLN A 115 -19.90 41.78 -12.01
CA GLN A 115 -20.93 42.50 -11.25
C GLN A 115 -20.33 43.62 -10.39
N ALA A 116 -19.14 43.41 -9.82
CA ALA A 116 -18.44 44.45 -9.08
C ALA A 116 -18.00 45.60 -9.99
N ALA A 117 -17.39 45.31 -11.14
CA ALA A 117 -16.98 46.32 -12.11
C ALA A 117 -18.17 47.12 -12.67
N LEU A 118 -19.30 46.45 -12.95
CA LEU A 118 -20.52 47.13 -13.39
C LEU A 118 -21.08 48.07 -12.31
N ARG A 119 -21.01 47.68 -11.03
CA ARG A 119 -21.39 48.56 -9.92
C ARG A 119 -20.46 49.78 -9.83
N GLU A 120 -19.16 49.56 -9.91
CA GLU A 120 -18.15 50.63 -9.86
C GLU A 120 -18.32 51.63 -11.01
N ILE A 121 -18.55 51.17 -12.25
CA ILE A 121 -18.82 52.05 -13.39
C ILE A 121 -20.10 52.88 -13.17
N ARG A 122 -21.15 52.26 -12.61
CA ARG A 122 -22.41 52.97 -12.32
C ARG A 122 -22.21 54.04 -11.24
N GLU A 123 -21.47 53.73 -10.18
CA GLU A 123 -21.14 54.68 -9.12
C GLU A 123 -20.33 55.86 -9.68
N GLN A 124 -19.28 55.60 -10.47
CA GLN A 124 -18.51 56.66 -11.13
C GLN A 124 -19.37 57.51 -12.07
N ALA A 125 -20.28 56.89 -12.83
CA ALA A 125 -21.19 57.62 -13.72
C ALA A 125 -22.19 58.49 -12.93
N MET A 126 -22.69 58.00 -11.79
CA MET A 126 -23.56 58.76 -10.89
C MET A 126 -22.82 59.96 -10.30
N ASP A 127 -21.57 59.78 -9.87
CA ASP A 127 -20.74 60.86 -9.34
C ASP A 127 -20.47 61.95 -10.39
N VAL A 128 -20.12 61.57 -11.62
CA VAL A 128 -19.93 62.52 -12.73
C VAL A 128 -21.25 63.24 -13.06
N ALA A 129 -22.38 62.53 -13.11
CA ALA A 129 -23.68 63.14 -13.35
C ALA A 129 -24.09 64.12 -12.23
N LEU A 130 -23.81 63.79 -10.96
CA LEU A 130 -24.03 64.66 -9.80
C LEU A 130 -23.15 65.91 -9.88
N GLN A 131 -21.87 65.76 -10.21
CA GLN A 131 -20.95 66.90 -10.38
C GLN A 131 -21.42 67.83 -11.50
N ALA A 132 -21.76 67.28 -12.68
CA ALA A 132 -22.27 68.07 -13.79
C ALA A 132 -23.60 68.76 -13.45
N SER A 133 -24.52 68.05 -12.78
CA SER A 133 -25.79 68.63 -12.32
C SER A 133 -25.55 69.78 -11.33
N ARG A 134 -24.62 69.62 -10.39
CA ARG A 134 -24.24 70.66 -9.42
C ARG A 134 -23.64 71.89 -10.12
N GLU A 135 -22.82 71.70 -11.14
CA GLU A 135 -22.24 72.79 -11.92
C GLU A 135 -23.32 73.55 -12.71
N VAL A 136 -24.22 72.84 -13.38
CA VAL A 136 -25.34 73.44 -14.12
C VAL A 136 -26.28 74.20 -13.18
N VAL A 137 -26.64 73.62 -12.04
CA VAL A 137 -27.50 74.26 -11.02
C VAL A 137 -26.83 75.52 -10.48
N THR A 138 -25.55 75.43 -10.08
CA THR A 138 -24.79 76.60 -9.59
C THR A 138 -24.75 77.72 -10.62
N ARG A 139 -24.50 77.40 -11.90
CA ARG A 139 -24.48 78.39 -12.99
C ARG A 139 -25.86 79.01 -13.23
N LYS A 140 -26.92 78.19 -13.25
CA LYS A 140 -28.31 78.66 -13.38
C LYS A 140 -28.75 79.57 -12.24
N LEU A 141 -28.35 79.27 -11.00
CA LEU A 141 -28.63 80.14 -9.85
C LEU A 141 -27.82 81.44 -9.88
N ALA A 142 -26.61 81.42 -10.47
CA ALA A 142 -25.81 82.63 -10.63
C ALA A 142 -26.33 83.56 -11.74
N ASP A 143 -26.92 82.99 -12.80
CA ASP A 143 -27.43 83.74 -13.95
C ASP A 143 -28.87 84.26 -13.78
N ASP A 144 -29.66 83.71 -12.85
CA ASP A 144 -31.09 84.02 -12.66
C ASP A 144 -31.47 84.21 -11.17
N GLU A 145 -31.46 85.46 -10.72
CA GLU A 145 -31.75 85.88 -9.33
C GLU A 145 -33.20 85.59 -8.91
N GLN A 146 -34.16 85.64 -9.85
CA GLN A 146 -35.57 85.33 -9.58
C GLN A 146 -35.79 83.84 -9.32
N LEU A 147 -35.03 82.98 -10.00
CA LEU A 147 -35.06 81.54 -9.80
C LEU A 147 -34.53 81.15 -8.41
N ALA A 148 -33.52 81.86 -7.91
CA ALA A 148 -32.96 81.66 -6.57
C ALA A 148 -33.98 82.03 -5.47
N ASP A 149 -34.67 83.16 -5.60
CA ASP A 149 -35.71 83.59 -4.65
C ASP A 149 -36.90 82.62 -4.63
N LEU A 150 -37.34 82.12 -5.79
CA LEU A 150 -38.40 81.09 -5.89
C LEU A 150 -38.02 79.79 -5.19
N LEU A 151 -36.76 79.35 -5.28
CA LEU A 151 -36.27 78.14 -4.61
C LEU A 151 -36.19 78.33 -3.09
N ILE A 152 -35.81 79.52 -2.62
CA ILE A 152 -35.83 79.88 -1.19
C ILE A 152 -37.27 79.87 -0.66
N GLU A 153 -38.21 80.47 -1.40
CA GLU A 153 -39.61 80.49 -0.99
C GLU A 153 -40.25 79.09 -0.99
N GLN A 154 -39.92 78.24 -1.97
CA GLN A 154 -40.36 76.84 -2.01
C GLN A 154 -39.76 75.99 -0.88
N SER A 155 -38.47 76.15 -0.57
CA SER A 155 -37.83 75.44 0.55
C SER A 155 -38.40 75.88 1.90
N LEU A 156 -38.70 77.17 2.09
CA LEU A 156 -39.41 77.69 3.27
C LEU A 156 -40.83 77.11 3.39
N LYS A 157 -41.56 76.92 2.29
CA LYS A 157 -42.88 76.26 2.28
C LYS A 157 -42.79 74.74 2.51
N ALA A 158 -41.68 74.09 2.18
CA ALA A 158 -41.47 72.65 2.32
C ALA A 158 -41.01 72.22 3.73
N LEU A 159 -40.28 73.07 4.46
CA LEU A 159 -39.82 72.84 5.85
C LEU A 159 -40.88 72.28 6.81
N PRO A 160 -42.11 72.83 6.89
CA PRO A 160 -43.12 72.32 7.83
C PRO A 160 -43.69 70.94 7.47
N ARG A 161 -43.42 70.39 6.28
CA ARG A 161 -43.78 69.01 5.90
C ARG A 161 -42.69 68.01 6.31
N ALA A 162 -41.42 68.32 6.04
CA ALA A 162 -40.29 67.47 6.39
C ALA A 162 -40.16 67.27 7.92
N LEU A 163 -40.36 68.33 8.70
CA LEU A 163 -40.34 68.28 10.17
C LEU A 163 -41.50 67.47 10.78
N ARG A 164 -42.54 67.15 10.01
CA ARG A 164 -43.68 66.33 10.45
C ARG A 164 -43.49 64.85 10.15
N GLU A 165 -42.70 64.49 9.15
CA GLU A 165 -42.38 63.09 8.82
C GLU A 165 -41.27 62.52 9.73
N GLU A 166 -40.35 63.34 10.23
CA GLU A 166 -39.29 62.91 11.15
C GLU A 166 -39.75 62.77 12.61
N ALA A 167 -40.96 63.29 12.93
CA ALA A 167 -41.57 63.25 14.26
C ALA A 167 -42.66 62.15 14.42
N ALA A 168 -42.82 61.27 13.42
CA ALA A 168 -43.74 60.12 13.40
C ALA A 168 -42.96 58.81 13.27
#